data_AF-A0A085FNK2-F1
#
_entry.id   AF-A0A085FNK2-F1
#
_cell.length_a   1.000
_cell.length_b   1.000
_cell.length_c   1.000
_cell.angle_alpha   90.00
_cell.angle_beta   90.00
_cell.angle_gamma   90.00
#
_symmetry.space_group_name_H-M   'P 1'
#
loop_
_entity.id
_entity.type
_entity.pdbx_description
1 polymer ?
#
loop_
_entity_poly.entity_id
_entity_poly.type
_entity_poly.pdbx_seq_one_letter_code
_entity_poly.pdbx_strand_id
1 'polypeptide(L)' 'MTAAPELKPEAPSVCITCHEDYRHALLRIGQIEDAKPDSAKAVELQALRAAIVDYETRKASRAEGPKVTVAT' A
#
# COMPACT_ATOMS: atom_id res chain seq x y z
N MET A 1 29.81 16.52 -19.84
CA MET A 1 28.84 16.85 -18.79
C MET A 1 27.75 15.80 -18.85
N THR A 2 27.75 14.84 -17.93
CA THR A 2 26.77 13.74 -17.92
C THR A 2 25.59 14.19 -17.07
N ALA A 3 24.40 14.28 -17.68
CA ALA A 3 23.16 14.58 -16.99
C ALA A 3 22.88 13.51 -15.93
N ALA A 4 22.75 13.92 -14.67
CA ALA A 4 22.26 13.04 -13.62
C ALA A 4 20.79 12.70 -13.93
N PRO A 5 20.38 11.42 -13.88
CA PRO A 5 18.99 11.07 -14.06
C PRO A 5 18.15 11.70 -12.94
N GLU A 6 17.06 12.36 -13.32
CA GLU A 6 16.04 12.87 -12.40
C GLU A 6 15.53 11.71 -11.54
N LEU A 7 16.05 11.61 -10.32
CA LEU A 7 15.53 10.76 -9.28
C LEU A 7 14.14 11.29 -8.95
N LYS A 8 13.13 10.68 -9.58
CA LYS A 8 11.73 10.78 -9.17
C LYS A 8 11.72 10.62 -7.64
N PRO A 9 10.97 11.44 -6.89
CA PRO A 9 10.85 11.23 -5.46
C PRO A 9 10.41 9.79 -5.26
N GLU A 10 11.30 8.99 -4.69
CA GLU A 10 11.04 7.61 -4.33
C GLU A 10 9.99 7.70 -3.24
N ALA A 11 8.72 7.68 -3.66
CA ALA A 11 7.61 7.66 -2.73
C ALA A 11 7.85 6.44 -1.84
N PRO A 12 7.94 6.61 -0.50
CA PRO A 12 8.23 5.50 0.38
C PRO A 12 7.18 4.43 0.13
N SER A 13 7.57 3.34 -0.53
CA SER A 13 6.68 2.25 -0.85
C SER A 13 6.44 1.46 0.42
N VAL A 14 5.46 1.87 1.21
CA VAL A 14 5.03 1.08 2.37
C VAL A 14 4.54 -0.25 1.83
N CYS A 15 5.23 -1.33 2.14
CA CYS A 15 4.84 -2.67 1.69
C CYS A 15 4.25 -3.44 2.87
N ILE A 16 2.97 -3.82 2.77
CA ILE A 16 2.29 -4.62 3.79
C ILE A 16 2.48 -6.10 3.45
N THR A 17 3.28 -6.80 4.24
CA THR A 17 3.65 -8.19 3.99
C THR A 17 2.92 -9.16 4.90
N CYS A 18 2.56 -8.72 6.10
CA CYS A 18 1.86 -9.52 7.09
C CYS A 18 0.61 -8.81 7.66
N HIS A 19 -0.17 -9.56 8.45
CA HIS A 19 -1.37 -8.99 9.08
C HIS A 19 -1.03 -7.97 10.17
N GLU A 20 0.16 -8.02 10.76
CA GLU A 20 0.61 -7.02 11.72
C GLU A 20 0.89 -5.67 11.02
N ASP A 21 1.63 -5.68 9.91
CA ASP A 21 1.85 -4.50 9.07
C ASP A 21 0.52 -3.84 8.67
N TYR A 22 -0.49 -4.66 8.35
CA TYR A 22 -1.83 -4.19 8.01
C TYR A 22 -2.50 -3.44 9.18
N ARG A 23 -2.41 -3.97 10.41
CA ARG A 23 -2.94 -3.31 11.60
C ARG A 23 -2.22 -2.00 11.89
N HIS A 24 -0.89 -1.99 11.77
CA HIS A 24 -0.08 -0.77 11.94
C HIS A 24 -0.43 0.29 10.89
N ALA A 25 -0.63 -0.11 9.64
CA ALA A 25 -1.04 0.80 8.56
C ALA A 25 -2.41 1.44 8.84
N LEU A 26 -3.39 0.66 9.30
CA LEU A 26 -4.72 1.18 9.68
C LEU A 26 -4.63 2.17 10.86
N LEU A 27 -3.86 1.83 11.89
CA LEU A 27 -3.64 2.72 13.03
C LEU A 27 -2.99 4.03 12.58
N ARG A 28 -2.01 3.95 11.68
CA ARG A 28 -1.30 5.11 11.16
C ARG A 28 -2.21 6.01 10.31
N ILE A 29 -3.09 5.44 9.49
CA ILE A 29 -4.10 6.21 8.74
C ILE A 29 -4.98 6.99 9.72
N GLY A 30 -5.49 6.34 10.78
CA GLY A 30 -6.32 7.01 11.78
C GLY A 30 -5.60 8.17 12.47
N GLN A 31 -4.32 8.00 12.82
CA GLN A 31 -3.50 9.08 13.39
C GLN A 31 -3.30 10.25 12.43
N ILE A 32 -3.09 9.98 11.14
CA ILE A 32 -2.89 11.01 10.12
C ILE A 32 -4.18 11.79 9.87
N GLU A 33 -5.32 11.09 9.79
CA GLU A 33 -6.63 11.69 9.55
C GLU A 33 -7.08 12.57 10.72
N ASP A 34 -6.86 12.11 11.96
CA ASP A 34 -7.17 12.86 13.18
C ASP A 34 -6.31 14.13 13.30
N ALA A 35 -5.04 14.04 12.93
CA ALA A 35 -4.10 15.16 12.99
C ALA A 35 -4.34 16.26 11.92
N LYS A 36 -5.28 16.05 10.98
CA LYS A 36 -5.45 16.82 9.73
C LYS A 36 -4.17 16.86 8.90
N PRO A 37 -4.07 16.06 7.82
CA PRO A 37 -2.81 15.88 7.11
C PRO A 37 -2.31 17.18 6.48
N ASP A 38 -1.04 17.50 6.73
CA ASP A 38 -0.26 18.40 5.89
C ASP A 38 0.12 17.70 4.55
N SER A 39 0.74 18.43 3.63
CA SER A 39 1.07 17.91 2.29
C SER A 39 1.96 16.67 2.32
N ALA A 40 2.84 16.53 3.31
CA ALA A 40 3.68 15.35 3.47
C ALA A 40 2.87 14.15 4.00
N LYS A 41 1.99 14.39 4.98
CA LYS A 41 1.09 13.38 5.54
C LYS A 41 0.04 12.90 4.55
N ALA A 42 -0.38 13.75 3.62
CA ALA A 42 -1.29 13.37 2.53
C ALA A 42 -0.64 12.33 1.59
N VAL A 43 0.66 12.50 1.27
CA VAL A 43 1.42 11.53 0.47
C VAL A 43 1.58 10.21 1.23
N GLU A 44 1.91 10.27 2.53
CA GLU A 44 2.00 9.09 3.39
C GLU A 44 0.66 8.33 3.46
N LEU A 45 -0.45 9.06 3.62
CA LEU A 45 -1.81 8.49 3.66
C LEU A 45 -2.19 7.82 2.33
N GLN A 46 -1.85 8.43 1.20
CA GLN A 46 -2.08 7.83 -0.12
C GLN A 46 -1.27 6.54 -0.29
N ALA A 47 0.00 6.54 0.12
CA ALA A 47 0.86 5.35 0.05
C ALA A 47 0.33 4.21 0.93
N LEU A 48 -0.09 4.51 2.16
CA LEU A 48 -0.68 3.52 3.08
C LEU A 48 -1.97 2.90 2.54
N ARG A 49 -2.85 3.73 1.96
CA ARG A 49 -4.10 3.24 1.34
C ARG A 49 -3.82 2.33 0.15
N ALA A 50 -2.87 2.68 -0.72
CA ALA A 50 -2.46 1.83 -1.84
C ALA A 50 -1.90 0.49 -1.36
N ALA A 51 -1.04 0.50 -0.34
CA ALA A 51 -0.46 -0.71 0.24
C ALA A 51 -1.51 -1.66 0.84
N ILE A 52 -2.55 -1.10 1.47
CA ILE A 52 -3.68 -1.86 2.02
C ILE A 52 -4.45 -2.55 0.89
N VAL A 53 -4.77 -1.82 -0.18
CA VAL A 53 -5.49 -2.38 -1.34
C VAL A 53 -4.70 -3.53 -1.97
N ASP A 54 -3.38 -3.38 -2.13
CA ASP A 54 -2.52 -4.44 -2.66
C ASP A 54 -2.51 -5.68 -1.75
N TYR A 55 -2.40 -5.48 -0.43
CA TYR A 55 -2.43 -6.58 0.53
C TYR A 55 -3.78 -7.32 0.53
N GLU A 56 -4.89 -6.58 0.53
CA GLU A 56 -6.24 -7.15 0.48
C GLU A 56 -6.49 -7.90 -0.82
N THR A 57 -6.03 -7.36 -1.95
CA THR A 57 -6.10 -8.03 -3.24
C THR A 57 -5.33 -9.35 -3.22
N ARG A 58 -4.07 -9.35 -2.75
CA ARG A 58 -3.28 -10.59 -2.62
C ARG A 58 -3.94 -11.61 -1.68
N LYS A 59 -4.54 -11.14 -0.58
CA LYS A 59 -5.25 -11.99 0.38
C LYS A 59 -6.50 -12.59 -0.25
N ALA A 60 -7.28 -11.81 -0.99
CA ALA A 60 -8.47 -12.27 -1.72
C ALA A 60 -8.11 -13.32 -2.77
N SER A 61 -7.09 -13.07 -3.60
CA SER A 61 -6.58 -14.04 -4.59
C SER A 61 -6.03 -15.32 -3.97
N ARG A 62 -5.57 -15.28 -2.71
CA ARG A 62 -5.14 -16.48 -1.98
C ARG A 62 -6.31 -17.26 -1.38
N ALA A 63 -7.39 -16.57 -1.03
CA ALA A 63 -8.62 -17.17 -0.51
C ALA A 63 -9.46 -17.80 -1.64
N GLU A 64 -9.51 -17.16 -2.80
CA GLU A 64 -9.96 -17.76 -4.05
C GLU A 64 -8.85 -18.67 -4.59
N GLY A 65 -8.67 -19.84 -3.99
CA GLY A 65 -7.84 -20.90 -4.58
C GLY A 65 -8.18 -21.07 -6.07
N PRO A 66 -7.24 -21.53 -6.92
CA PRO A 66 -7.40 -21.49 -8.37
C PRO A 66 -8.75 -22.10 -8.74
N LYS A 67 -9.66 -21.29 -9.27
CA LYS A 67 -10.86 -21.78 -9.95
C LYS A 67 -10.35 -22.55 -11.16
N VAL A 68 -10.06 -23.84 -10.97
CA VAL A 68 -9.88 -24.79 -12.05
C VAL A 68 -11.25 -24.89 -12.70
N THR A 69 -11.49 -24.03 -13.68
CA THR A 69 -12.55 -24.26 -14.67
C THR A 69 -12.15 -25.53 -15.42
N VAL A 70 -12.67 -26.67 -14.96
CA VAL A 70 -12.79 -27.88 -15.77
C VAL A 70 -13.70 -27.51 -16.94
N ALA A 71 -13.09 -27.25 -18.09
CA ALA A 71 -13.80 -27.27 -19.35
C ALA A 71 -14.20 -28.73 -19.61
N THR A 72 -15.51 -28.98 -19.66
CA THR A 72 -16.09 -30.25 -20.11
C THR A 72 -16.27 -30.21 -21.62
#